data_AF-A0A316I6G2-F1
#
_entry.id   AF-A0A316I6G2-F1
#
_cell.length_a   1.000
_cell.length_b   1.000
_cell.length_c   1.000
_cell.angle_alpha   90.00
_cell.angle_beta   90.00
_cell.angle_gamma   90.00
#
_symmetry.space_group_name_H-M   'P 1'
#
loop_
_entity.id
_entity.type
_entity.pdbx_description
1 polymer ?
#
loop_
_entity_poly.entity_id
_entity_poly.type
_entity_poly.pdbx_seq_one_letter_code
_entity_poly.pdbx_strand_id
1 'polypeptide(L)'
;MIATARPELLQRRRSWFGGKRNATTISLEPLSHNGTHSLLNSLLEARELSAELRQALVSCVGGNPFFATEYARMVSDPRMPCVHNDGGLPMPPPVRSVITAQLDSLPLAVKAVLGDAAVGGDLVSPGAVAATGQREPGDVAKALELLEQRDFLRRQGRNSETGEIEYGFRHCLVRDVVADQLPRAVRSEKQERAAAWFAEPALDLMPLVDRRAG
;
A
#
# COMPACT_ATOMS: atom_id res chain seq x y z
N MET A 1 -13.04 -30.32 -8.90
CA MET A 1 -11.71 -29.73 -9.13
C MET A 1 -11.60 -28.49 -8.28
N ILE A 2 -10.54 -28.35 -7.48
CA ILE A 2 -10.22 -27.13 -6.73
C ILE A 2 -8.97 -26.54 -7.37
N ALA A 3 -8.99 -25.23 -7.63
CA ALA A 3 -7.87 -24.51 -8.20
C ALA A 3 -7.72 -23.17 -7.48
N THR A 4 -6.48 -22.69 -7.34
CA THR A 4 -6.16 -21.34 -6.85
C THR A 4 -5.68 -20.48 -8.00
N ALA A 5 -6.06 -19.21 -8.01
CA ALA A 5 -5.66 -18.25 -9.02
C ALA A 5 -5.55 -16.86 -8.41
N ARG A 6 -4.68 -16.01 -8.97
CA ARG A 6 -4.68 -14.59 -8.64
C ARG A 6 -5.73 -13.81 -9.46
N PRO A 7 -6.21 -12.65 -8.99
CA PRO A 7 -7.27 -11.87 -9.66
C PRO A 7 -6.94 -11.48 -11.11
N GLU A 8 -5.66 -11.32 -11.46
CA GLU A 8 -5.22 -10.94 -12.81
C GLU A 8 -5.56 -12.02 -13.85
N LEU A 9 -5.73 -13.28 -13.42
CA LEU A 9 -6.20 -14.34 -14.32
C LEU A 9 -7.62 -14.05 -14.83
N LEU A 10 -8.51 -13.55 -13.94
CA LEU A 10 -9.88 -13.18 -14.30
C LEU A 10 -9.91 -11.95 -15.21
N GLN A 11 -8.99 -11.00 -15.01
CA GLN A 11 -8.85 -9.84 -15.88
C GLN A 11 -8.44 -10.25 -17.30
N ARG A 12 -7.46 -11.16 -17.43
CA ARG A 12 -6.96 -11.64 -18.74
C ARG A 12 -7.89 -12.65 -19.40
N ARG A 13 -8.64 -13.44 -18.62
CA ARG A 13 -9.50 -14.52 -19.10
C ARG A 13 -10.85 -14.50 -18.38
N ARG A 14 -11.68 -13.51 -18.71
CA ARG A 14 -13.02 -13.34 -18.13
C ARG A 14 -13.92 -14.59 -18.26
N SER A 15 -13.74 -15.38 -19.33
CA SER A 15 -14.49 -16.63 -19.60
C SER A 15 -14.05 -17.84 -18.78
N TRP A 16 -12.95 -17.76 -18.01
CA TRP A 16 -12.44 -18.89 -17.24
C TRP A 16 -13.37 -19.29 -16.08
N PHE A 17 -14.08 -18.30 -15.52
CA PHE A 17 -15.00 -18.49 -14.39
C PHE A 17 -16.39 -17.86 -14.60
N GLY A 18 -16.51 -16.84 -15.46
CA GLY A 18 -17.80 -16.22 -15.76
C GLY A 18 -18.70 -17.11 -16.61
N GLY A 19 -19.81 -17.58 -16.04
CA GLY A 19 -20.93 -18.16 -16.79
C GLY A 19 -21.16 -19.67 -16.63
N LYS A 20 -20.37 -20.39 -15.82
CA LYS A 20 -20.63 -21.81 -15.54
C LYS A 20 -21.55 -21.96 -14.32
N ARG A 21 -22.72 -22.58 -14.51
CA ARG A 21 -23.71 -22.84 -13.44
C ARG A 21 -23.17 -23.69 -12.28
N ASN A 22 -22.07 -24.42 -12.49
CA ASN A 22 -21.51 -25.38 -11.53
C ASN A 22 -20.13 -24.94 -10.99
N ALA A 23 -19.88 -23.63 -10.83
CA ALA A 23 -18.63 -23.11 -10.29
C ALA A 23 -18.89 -22.01 -9.25
N THR A 24 -18.20 -22.11 -8.10
CA THR A 24 -18.22 -21.09 -7.03
C THR A 24 -16.83 -20.50 -6.91
N THR A 25 -16.75 -19.17 -6.86
CA THR A 25 -15.50 -18.45 -6.61
C THR A 25 -15.52 -17.91 -5.18
N ILE A 26 -14.46 -18.19 -4.41
CA ILE A 26 -14.28 -17.67 -3.06
C ILE A 26 -13.08 -16.73 -3.10
N SER A 27 -13.31 -15.45 -2.84
CA SER A 27 -12.24 -14.47 -2.68
C SER A 27 -11.63 -14.62 -1.29
N LEU A 28 -10.32 -14.80 -1.22
CA LEU A 28 -9.59 -14.88 0.04
C LEU A 28 -9.15 -13.48 0.46
N GLU A 29 -9.67 -13.03 1.59
CA GLU A 29 -9.21 -11.81 2.24
C GLU A 29 -7.96 -12.07 3.08
N PRO A 30 -7.17 -11.03 3.40
CA PRO A 30 -6.12 -11.15 4.42
C PRO A 30 -6.68 -11.77 5.70
N LEU A 31 -5.81 -12.48 6.44
CA LEU A 31 -6.19 -13.04 7.73
C LEU A 31 -6.70 -11.93 8.65
N SER A 32 -7.77 -12.22 9.38
CA SER A 32 -8.25 -11.34 10.44
C SER A 32 -7.16 -11.14 11.50
N HIS A 33 -7.33 -10.13 12.33
CA HIS A 33 -6.42 -9.89 13.46
C HIS A 33 -6.24 -11.17 14.31
N ASN A 34 -7.34 -11.81 14.71
CA ASN A 34 -7.32 -13.06 15.47
C ASN A 34 -6.63 -14.21 14.70
N GLY A 35 -6.87 -14.31 13.40
CA GLY A 35 -6.23 -15.31 12.54
C GLY A 35 -4.72 -15.11 12.43
N THR A 36 -4.29 -13.85 12.31
CA THR A 36 -2.88 -13.45 12.27
C THR A 36 -2.19 -13.77 13.59
N HIS A 37 -2.82 -13.43 14.73
CA HIS A 37 -2.31 -13.76 16.06
C HIS A 37 -2.17 -15.27 16.27
N SER A 38 -3.18 -16.05 15.86
CA SER A 38 -3.16 -17.51 15.97
C SER A 38 -2.05 -18.13 15.14
N LEU A 39 -1.87 -17.65 13.89
CA LEU A 39 -0.79 -18.09 13.02
C LEU A 39 0.58 -17.76 13.60
N LEU A 40 0.80 -16.53 14.05
CA LEU A 40 2.06 -16.12 14.66
C LEU A 40 2.37 -16.92 15.93
N ASN A 41 1.39 -17.16 16.79
CA ASN A 41 1.57 -17.99 17.99
C ASN A 41 1.98 -19.43 17.64
N SER A 42 1.39 -20.00 16.59
CA SER A 42 1.75 -21.33 16.11
C SER A 42 3.16 -21.37 15.51
N LEU A 43 3.56 -20.36 14.75
CA LEU A 43 4.87 -20.29 14.09
C LEU A 43 6.02 -19.98 15.05
N LEU A 44 5.74 -19.24 16.12
CA LEU A 44 6.72 -18.85 17.14
C LEU A 44 6.77 -19.83 18.32
N GLU A 45 6.02 -20.93 18.26
CA GLU A 45 5.97 -21.95 19.32
C GLU A 45 5.71 -21.35 20.72
N ALA A 46 4.82 -20.36 20.79
CA ALA A 46 4.50 -19.61 22.02
C ALA A 46 5.70 -18.94 22.72
N ARG A 47 6.78 -18.62 21.99
CA ARG A 47 7.87 -17.76 22.51
C ARG A 47 7.31 -16.47 23.11
N GLU A 48 7.81 -16.13 24.30
CA GLU A 48 7.55 -14.83 24.92
C GLU A 48 8.31 -13.75 24.13
N LEU A 49 7.54 -12.92 23.42
CA LEU A 49 8.02 -11.71 22.77
C LEU A 49 7.52 -10.52 23.58
N SER A 50 8.28 -9.42 23.57
CA SER A 50 7.79 -8.16 24.14
C SER A 50 6.52 -7.71 23.40
N ALA A 51 5.67 -6.95 24.09
CA ALA A 51 4.41 -6.45 23.53
C ALA A 51 4.67 -5.59 22.28
N GLU A 52 5.73 -4.79 22.30
CA GLU A 52 6.14 -3.90 21.21
C GLU A 52 6.54 -4.71 19.97
N LEU A 53 7.36 -5.75 20.16
CA LEU A 53 7.79 -6.63 19.07
C LEU A 53 6.60 -7.38 18.45
N ARG A 54 5.66 -7.85 19.29
CA ARG A 54 4.44 -8.51 18.83
C ARG A 54 3.56 -7.55 18.03
N GLN A 55 3.39 -6.32 18.49
CA GLN A 55 2.60 -5.31 17.78
C GLN A 55 3.24 -4.94 16.43
N ALA A 56 4.57 -4.78 16.41
CA ALA A 56 5.33 -4.55 15.19
C ALA A 56 5.17 -5.72 14.20
N LEU A 57 5.25 -6.97 14.67
CA LEU A 57 5.03 -8.15 13.83
C LEU A 57 3.63 -8.15 13.22
N VAL A 58 2.59 -7.92 14.01
CA VAL A 58 1.21 -7.91 13.52
C VAL A 58 1.01 -6.82 12.47
N SER A 59 1.60 -5.64 12.68
CA SER A 59 1.57 -4.54 11.71
C SER A 59 2.30 -4.91 10.41
N CYS A 60 3.53 -5.42 10.49
CA CYS A 60 4.33 -5.81 9.31
C CYS A 60 3.75 -7.02 8.56
N VAL A 61 3.02 -7.90 9.23
CA VAL A 61 2.43 -9.09 8.60
C VAL A 61 1.17 -8.75 7.82
N GLY A 62 0.37 -7.79 8.29
CA GLY A 62 -0.79 -7.28 7.57
C GLY A 62 -1.80 -8.35 7.13
N GLY A 63 -1.91 -9.44 7.90
CA GLY A 63 -2.77 -10.59 7.57
C GLY A 63 -2.27 -11.48 6.44
N ASN A 64 -1.02 -11.33 5.98
CA ASN A 64 -0.43 -12.16 4.95
C ASN A 64 0.30 -13.38 5.55
N PRO A 65 -0.17 -14.63 5.32
CA PRO A 65 0.47 -15.83 5.88
C PRO A 65 1.93 -16.01 5.46
N PHE A 66 2.29 -15.59 4.25
CA PHE A 66 3.68 -15.64 3.79
C PHE A 66 4.56 -14.69 4.60
N PHE A 67 4.09 -13.45 4.84
CA PHE A 67 4.85 -12.50 5.67
C PHE A 67 4.97 -13.01 7.11
N ALA A 68 3.89 -13.54 7.69
CA ALA A 68 3.90 -14.15 9.02
C ALA A 68 5.01 -15.21 9.14
N THR A 69 5.13 -16.08 8.13
CA THR A 69 6.13 -17.15 8.09
C THR A 69 7.55 -16.60 8.04
N GLU A 70 7.82 -15.65 7.16
CA GLU A 70 9.17 -15.09 6.99
C GLU A 70 9.61 -14.24 8.18
N TYR A 71 8.70 -13.44 8.76
CA TYR A 71 8.97 -12.70 9.98
C TYR A 71 9.17 -13.62 11.19
N ALA A 72 8.38 -14.68 11.32
CA ALA A 72 8.57 -15.67 12.39
C ALA A 72 9.93 -16.38 12.26
N ARG A 73 10.32 -16.79 11.05
CA ARG A 73 11.66 -17.37 10.79
C ARG A 73 12.77 -16.40 11.19
N MET A 74 12.65 -15.13 10.83
CA MET A 74 13.64 -14.10 11.12
C MET A 74 13.79 -13.84 12.63
N VAL A 75 12.67 -13.75 13.37
CA VAL A 75 12.68 -13.54 14.83
C VAL A 75 13.12 -14.79 15.61
N SER A 76 12.94 -15.97 15.02
CA SER A 76 13.45 -17.23 15.59
C SER A 76 14.95 -17.41 15.39
N ASP A 77 15.59 -16.69 14.47
CA ASP A 77 17.04 -16.76 14.25
C ASP A 77 17.80 -15.91 15.29
N PRO A 78 18.57 -16.51 16.22
CA PRO A 78 19.32 -15.78 17.24
C PRO A 78 20.46 -14.91 16.67
N ARG A 79 20.79 -15.04 15.38
CA ARG A 79 21.83 -14.23 14.72
C ARG A 79 21.28 -12.90 14.17
N MET A 80 19.96 -12.72 14.13
CA MET A 80 19.38 -11.46 13.70
C MET A 80 19.35 -10.46 14.86
N PRO A 81 19.89 -9.24 14.70
CA PRO A 81 19.58 -8.14 15.61
C PRO A 81 18.10 -7.82 15.50
N CYS A 82 17.32 -8.38 16.43
CA CYS A 82 15.93 -8.02 16.63
C CYS A 82 15.92 -6.56 17.11
N VAL A 83 15.27 -5.68 16.34
CA VAL A 83 15.05 -4.25 16.62
C VAL A 83 16.18 -3.34 16.13
N HIS A 84 15.87 -2.50 15.14
CA HIS A 84 16.67 -1.31 14.86
C HIS A 84 16.37 -0.26 15.93
N ASN A 85 17.34 0.60 16.27
CA ASN A 85 17.18 1.67 17.28
C ASN A 85 15.98 2.62 17.00
N ASP A 86 15.42 2.57 15.79
CA ASP A 86 14.32 3.40 15.31
C ASP A 86 12.94 2.74 15.54
N GLY A 87 12.87 1.63 16.29
CA GLY A 87 11.61 0.96 16.66
C GLY A 87 10.98 0.08 15.58
N GLY A 88 11.58 0.03 14.38
CA GLY A 88 11.12 -0.81 13.26
C GLY A 88 11.74 -2.22 13.25
N LEU A 89 10.94 -3.20 12.81
CA LEU A 89 11.45 -4.54 12.48
C LEU A 89 12.12 -4.52 11.10
N PRO A 90 13.34 -5.10 10.95
CA PRO A 90 13.91 -5.27 9.62
C PRO A 90 12.98 -6.08 8.72
N MET A 91 12.97 -5.76 7.43
CA MET A 91 12.21 -6.54 6.45
C MET A 91 12.98 -7.80 6.06
N PRO A 92 12.38 -9.01 6.17
CA PRO A 92 13.02 -10.23 5.70
C PRO A 92 13.33 -10.16 4.19
N PRO A 93 14.52 -10.58 3.73
CA PRO A 93 14.88 -10.57 2.31
C PRO A 93 13.85 -11.26 1.39
N PRO A 94 13.22 -12.38 1.76
CA PRO A 94 12.18 -13.00 0.94
C PRO A 94 10.93 -12.13 0.78
N VAL A 95 10.53 -11.41 1.84
CA VAL A 95 9.42 -10.44 1.80
C VAL A 95 9.76 -9.30 0.84
N ARG A 96 10.96 -8.70 0.98
CA ARG A 96 11.45 -7.65 0.07
C ARG A 96 11.47 -8.12 -1.38
N SER A 97 11.91 -9.36 -1.63
CA SER A 97 12.01 -9.94 -2.97
C SER A 97 10.63 -10.10 -3.61
N VAL A 98 9.64 -10.59 -2.86
CA VAL A 98 8.26 -10.76 -3.36
C VAL A 98 7.62 -9.41 -3.67
N ILE A 99 7.79 -8.40 -2.80
CA ILE A 99 7.27 -7.05 -3.06
C ILE A 99 7.95 -6.43 -4.28
N THR A 100 9.27 -6.56 -4.40
CA THR A 100 10.03 -6.03 -5.55
C THR A 100 9.57 -6.66 -6.86
N ALA A 101 9.42 -7.98 -6.90
CA ALA A 101 8.92 -8.69 -8.08
C ALA A 101 7.49 -8.26 -8.47
N GLN A 102 6.65 -7.95 -7.48
CA GLN A 102 5.31 -7.40 -7.74
C GLN A 102 5.40 -6.00 -8.34
N LEU A 103 6.25 -5.13 -7.79
CA LEU A 103 6.47 -3.78 -8.31
C LEU A 103 7.03 -3.79 -9.73
N ASP A 104 7.91 -4.75 -10.06
CA ASP A 104 8.50 -4.87 -11.40
C ASP A 104 7.50 -5.39 -12.45
N SER A 105 6.35 -5.93 -12.02
CA SER A 105 5.25 -6.28 -12.91
C SER A 105 4.39 -5.07 -13.33
N LEU A 106 4.59 -3.91 -12.69
CA LEU A 106 3.85 -2.68 -13.01
C LEU A 106 4.49 -1.95 -14.21
N PRO A 107 3.67 -1.35 -15.10
CA PRO A 107 4.18 -0.44 -16.12
C PRO A 107 4.96 0.72 -15.48
N LEU A 108 6.03 1.17 -16.14
CA LEU A 108 6.94 2.20 -15.61
C LEU A 108 6.19 3.48 -15.18
N ALA A 109 5.22 3.93 -15.98
CA ALA A 109 4.41 5.11 -15.66
C ALA A 109 3.58 4.92 -14.37
N VAL A 110 3.01 3.73 -14.17
CA VAL A 110 2.23 3.39 -12.97
C VAL A 110 3.14 3.24 -11.75
N LYS A 111 4.32 2.65 -11.90
CA LYS A 111 5.34 2.56 -10.85
C LYS A 111 5.80 3.94 -10.40
N ALA A 112 5.93 4.90 -11.32
CA ALA A 112 6.29 6.28 -10.99
C ALA A 112 5.20 6.99 -10.16
N VAL A 113 3.92 6.78 -10.49
CA VAL A 113 2.78 7.29 -9.70
C VAL A 113 2.75 6.68 -8.30
N LEU A 114 2.98 5.37 -8.19
CA LEU A 114 3.09 4.69 -6.89
C LEU A 114 4.26 5.24 -6.06
N GLY A 115 5.38 5.58 -6.71
CA GLY A 115 6.53 6.25 -6.09
C GLY A 115 6.17 7.58 -5.44
N ASP A 116 5.34 8.38 -6.10
CA ASP A 116 4.95 9.69 -5.57
C ASP A 116 3.91 9.56 -4.47
N ALA A 117 2.99 8.60 -4.62
CA ALA A 117 2.08 8.20 -3.54
C ALA A 117 2.84 7.77 -2.28
N ALA A 118 3.94 7.03 -2.41
CA ALA A 118 4.70 6.55 -1.25
C ALA A 118 5.34 7.69 -0.43
N VAL A 119 5.64 8.81 -1.09
CA VAL A 119 6.20 10.01 -0.48
C VAL A 119 5.13 10.86 0.20
N GLY A 120 3.92 10.90 -0.36
CA GLY A 120 2.81 11.75 0.08
C GLY A 120 2.20 11.42 1.44
N GLY A 121 2.49 10.25 2.03
CA GLY A 121 2.00 9.86 3.36
C GLY A 121 1.30 8.50 3.38
N ASP A 122 0.49 8.26 4.42
CA ASP A 122 -0.31 7.03 4.55
C ASP A 122 -1.57 7.05 3.68
N LEU A 123 -2.15 8.23 3.51
CA LEU A 123 -3.29 8.50 2.64
C LEU A 123 -2.88 9.54 1.61
N VAL A 124 -3.25 9.28 0.36
CA VAL A 124 -2.93 10.18 -0.75
C VAL A 124 -4.14 10.40 -1.64
N SER A 125 -4.29 11.64 -2.11
CA SER A 125 -5.32 12.02 -3.08
C SER A 125 -4.71 12.15 -4.49
N PRO A 126 -5.51 12.01 -5.57
CA PRO A 126 -5.04 12.22 -6.94
C PRO A 126 -4.36 13.58 -7.14
N GLY A 127 -4.91 14.66 -6.59
CA GLY A 127 -4.31 16.00 -6.68
C GLY A 127 -2.94 16.07 -6.03
N ALA A 128 -2.79 15.52 -4.82
CA ALA A 128 -1.52 15.50 -4.10
C ALA A 128 -0.44 14.70 -4.86
N VAL A 129 -0.81 13.57 -5.46
CA VAL A 129 0.11 12.74 -6.25
C VAL A 129 0.51 13.43 -7.56
N ALA A 130 -0.44 14.12 -8.21
CA ALA A 130 -0.17 14.91 -9.41
C ALA A 130 0.80 16.06 -9.13
N ALA A 131 0.59 16.79 -8.03
CA ALA A 131 1.50 17.87 -7.60
C ALA A 131 2.89 17.34 -7.24
N THR A 132 2.97 16.26 -6.46
CA THR A 132 4.23 15.62 -6.05
C THR A 132 5.04 15.14 -7.27
N GLY A 133 4.35 14.62 -8.29
CA GLY A 133 4.97 14.06 -9.49
C GLY A 133 5.14 15.02 -10.66
N GLN A 134 4.56 16.23 -10.59
CA GLN A 134 4.35 17.12 -11.74
C GLN A 134 3.76 16.36 -12.94
N ARG A 135 2.69 15.61 -12.70
CA ARG A 135 2.02 14.80 -13.73
C ARG A 135 0.64 15.33 -14.05
N GLU A 136 0.16 14.98 -15.23
CA GLU A 136 -1.20 15.28 -15.64
C GLU A 136 -2.21 14.54 -14.73
N PRO A 137 -3.21 15.23 -14.16
CA PRO A 137 -4.15 14.63 -13.21
C PRO A 137 -4.94 13.44 -13.76
N GLY A 138 -5.33 13.45 -15.04
CA GLY A 138 -6.04 12.35 -15.69
C GLY A 138 -5.22 11.07 -15.79
N ASP A 139 -3.92 11.17 -16.10
CA ASP A 139 -2.99 10.04 -16.12
C ASP A 139 -2.72 9.49 -14.72
N VAL A 140 -2.64 10.37 -13.71
CA VAL A 140 -2.54 9.96 -12.30
C VAL A 140 -3.80 9.21 -11.86
N ALA A 141 -4.99 9.72 -12.18
CA ALA A 141 -6.25 9.06 -11.83
C ALA A 141 -6.34 7.65 -12.43
N LYS A 142 -6.02 7.48 -13.72
CA LYS A 142 -5.97 6.16 -14.37
C LYS A 142 -4.95 5.23 -13.72
N ALA A 143 -3.78 5.74 -13.37
CA ALA A 143 -2.75 4.95 -12.70
C ALA A 143 -3.17 4.52 -11.29
N LEU A 144 -3.84 5.38 -10.52
CA LEU A 144 -4.38 5.05 -9.19
C LEU A 144 -5.47 3.98 -9.28
N GLU A 145 -6.36 4.05 -10.27
CA GLU A 145 -7.36 3.01 -10.51
C GLU A 145 -6.71 1.66 -10.87
N LEU A 146 -5.65 1.66 -11.69
CA LEU A 146 -4.90 0.45 -11.99
C LEU A 146 -4.18 -0.11 -10.76
N LEU A 147 -3.64 0.74 -9.90
CA LEU A 147 -2.99 0.35 -8.64
C LEU A 147 -4.00 -0.25 -7.65
N GLU A 148 -5.23 0.28 -7.62
CA GLU A 148 -6.35 -0.31 -6.87
C GLU A 148 -6.73 -1.68 -7.42
N GLN A 149 -6.90 -1.81 -8.75
CA GLN A 149 -7.23 -3.08 -9.41
C GLN A 149 -6.15 -4.16 -9.26
N ARG A 150 -4.90 -3.75 -8.99
CA ARG A 150 -3.75 -4.62 -8.76
C ARG A 150 -3.46 -4.83 -7.27
N ASP A 151 -4.37 -4.41 -6.38
CA ASP A 151 -4.26 -4.56 -4.93
C ASP A 151 -3.02 -3.89 -4.30
N PHE A 152 -2.45 -2.85 -4.93
CA PHE A 152 -1.40 -2.03 -4.31
C PHE A 152 -2.01 -0.96 -3.39
N LEU A 153 -3.11 -0.36 -3.83
CA LEU A 153 -3.85 0.68 -3.12
C LEU A 153 -5.28 0.23 -2.82
N ARG A 154 -5.92 0.87 -1.84
CA ARG A 154 -7.36 0.79 -1.61
C ARG A 154 -7.92 2.17 -1.28
N ARG A 155 -9.15 2.42 -1.69
CA ARG A 155 -9.90 3.61 -1.27
C ARG A 155 -10.19 3.53 0.23
N GLN A 156 -9.87 4.60 0.96
CA GLN A 156 -10.08 4.71 2.41
C GLN A 156 -11.18 5.71 2.77
N GLY A 157 -11.56 6.58 1.84
CA GLY A 157 -12.61 7.56 2.07
C GLY A 157 -12.55 8.70 1.06
N ARG A 158 -13.11 9.84 1.46
CA ARG A 158 -12.94 11.11 0.77
C ARG A 158 -12.28 12.10 1.71
N ASN A 159 -11.36 12.88 1.16
CA ASN A 159 -10.74 13.97 1.87
C ASN A 159 -11.79 15.02 2.22
N SER A 160 -11.86 15.42 3.49
CA SER A 160 -12.87 16.36 3.99
C SER A 160 -12.69 17.79 3.46
N GLU A 161 -11.48 18.17 3.06
CA GLU A 161 -11.13 19.52 2.61
C GLU A 161 -11.25 19.67 1.09
N THR A 162 -10.81 18.66 0.33
CA THR A 162 -10.79 18.71 -1.14
C THR A 162 -11.94 17.94 -1.79
N GLY A 163 -12.61 17.05 -1.06
CA GLY A 163 -13.66 16.16 -1.59
C GLY A 163 -13.13 15.02 -2.47
N GLU A 164 -11.82 14.94 -2.68
CA GLU A 164 -11.17 13.91 -3.50
C GLU A 164 -11.21 12.53 -2.83
N ILE A 165 -11.16 11.46 -3.63
CA ILE A 165 -11.04 10.09 -3.10
C ILE A 165 -9.62 9.91 -2.55
N GLU A 166 -9.52 9.40 -1.32
CA GLU A 166 -8.23 9.07 -0.70
C GLU A 166 -7.90 7.60 -0.90
N TYR A 167 -6.66 7.35 -1.30
CA TYR A 167 -6.07 6.04 -1.46
C TYR A 167 -5.06 5.79 -0.36
N GLY A 168 -5.16 4.64 0.29
CA GLY A 168 -4.14 4.14 1.21
C GLY A 168 -3.43 2.92 0.62
N PHE A 169 -2.19 2.70 1.01
CA PHE A 169 -1.48 1.47 0.66
C PHE A 169 -2.18 0.28 1.31
N ARG A 170 -2.40 -0.78 0.52
CA ARG A 170 -2.98 -2.02 1.05
C ARG A 170 -2.08 -2.66 2.11
N HIS A 171 -0.78 -2.39 2.04
CA HIS A 171 0.21 -2.90 2.98
C HIS A 171 1.33 -1.87 3.18
N CYS A 172 1.67 -1.54 4.43
CA CYS A 172 2.71 -0.56 4.78
C CYS A 172 4.08 -0.90 4.15
N LEU A 173 4.51 -2.16 4.23
CA LEU A 173 5.77 -2.61 3.63
C LEU A 173 5.90 -2.33 2.12
N VAL A 174 4.79 -2.24 1.37
CA VAL A 174 4.85 -1.86 -0.05
C VAL A 174 5.30 -0.42 -0.19
N ARG A 175 4.75 0.49 0.62
CA ARG A 175 5.17 1.90 0.69
C ARG A 175 6.67 1.98 1.00
N ASP A 176 7.14 1.22 1.99
CA ASP A 176 8.55 1.23 2.42
C ASP A 176 9.49 0.78 1.30
N VAL A 177 9.17 -0.34 0.61
CA VAL A 177 9.99 -0.80 -0.52
C VAL A 177 9.99 0.20 -1.67
N VAL A 178 8.84 0.80 -1.97
CA VAL A 178 8.73 1.81 -3.03
C VAL A 178 9.55 3.05 -2.66
N ALA A 179 9.44 3.53 -1.42
CA ALA A 179 10.22 4.66 -0.94
C ALA A 179 11.73 4.36 -0.99
N ASP A 180 12.16 3.18 -0.54
CA ASP A 180 13.55 2.70 -0.58
C ASP A 180 14.14 2.65 -1.98
N GLN A 181 13.33 2.34 -3.01
CA GLN A 181 13.78 2.32 -4.41
C GLN A 181 14.00 3.72 -5.01
N LEU A 182 13.47 4.79 -4.38
CA LEU A 182 13.70 6.16 -4.83
C LEU A 182 15.08 6.65 -4.37
N PRO A 183 15.90 7.20 -5.28
CA PRO A 183 17.16 7.87 -4.90
C PRO A 183 16.89 8.96 -3.86
N ARG A 184 17.80 9.12 -2.89
CA ARG A 184 17.63 10.07 -1.78
C ARG A 184 17.35 11.51 -2.25
N ALA A 185 18.05 11.97 -3.29
CA ALA A 185 17.84 13.30 -3.87
C ALA A 185 16.41 13.46 -4.43
N VAL A 186 15.95 12.49 -5.22
CA VAL A 186 14.59 12.46 -5.79
C VAL A 186 13.53 12.39 -4.69
N ARG A 187 13.80 11.68 -3.60
CA ARG A 187 12.90 11.60 -2.44
C ARG A 187 12.77 12.97 -1.76
N SER A 188 13.88 13.67 -1.52
CA SER A 188 13.87 15.01 -0.91
C SER A 188 13.07 16.01 -1.73
N GLU A 189 13.33 16.09 -3.04
CA GLU A 189 12.60 16.99 -3.95
C GLU A 189 11.10 16.69 -4.00
N LYS A 190 10.72 15.41 -3.93
CA LYS A 190 9.30 15.01 -3.87
C LYS A 190 8.67 15.34 -2.52
N GLN A 191 9.40 15.16 -1.42
CA GLN A 191 8.92 15.52 -0.09
C GLN A 191 8.68 17.03 0.03
N GLU A 192 9.59 17.85 -0.50
CA GLU A 192 9.43 19.30 -0.55
C GLU A 192 8.20 19.72 -1.35
N ARG A 193 7.98 19.10 -2.53
CA ARG A 193 6.79 19.37 -3.34
C ARG A 193 5.49 18.91 -2.68
N ALA A 194 5.49 17.73 -2.05
CA ALA A 194 4.34 17.24 -1.31
C ALA A 194 4.01 18.18 -0.13
N ALA A 195 5.02 18.62 0.61
CA ALA A 195 4.86 19.57 1.70
C ALA A 195 4.32 20.92 1.21
N ALA A 196 4.80 21.43 0.07
CA ALA A 196 4.28 22.64 -0.56
C ALA A 196 2.79 22.53 -0.93
N TRP A 197 2.35 21.36 -1.43
CA TRP A 197 0.94 21.13 -1.74
C TRP A 197 0.03 21.21 -0.50
N PHE A 198 0.46 20.66 0.63
CA PHE A 198 -0.29 20.77 1.89
C PHE A 198 -0.15 22.14 2.56
N ALA A 199 0.90 22.90 2.22
CA ALA A 199 1.14 24.23 2.75
C ALA A 199 0.46 25.35 1.94
N GLU A 200 0.09 25.09 0.68
CA GLU A 200 -0.79 25.99 -0.08
C GLU A 200 -2.16 25.99 0.60
N PRO A 201 -2.58 27.11 1.23
CA PRO A 201 -3.91 27.18 1.77
C PRO A 201 -4.89 27.10 0.60
N ALA A 202 -6.00 26.38 0.80
CA ALA A 202 -7.20 26.43 -0.03
C ALA A 202 -7.84 27.84 -0.01
N LEU A 203 -7.12 28.85 -0.47
CA LEU A 203 -7.49 30.26 -0.41
C LEU A 203 -8.00 30.82 -1.75
N ASP A 204 -8.21 29.99 -2.77
CA ASP A 204 -8.63 30.51 -4.08
C ASP A 204 -9.76 29.73 -4.75
N LEU A 205 -10.82 29.42 -4.00
CA LEU A 205 -12.15 29.09 -4.56
C LEU A 205 -13.31 29.64 -3.69
N MET A 206 -13.38 30.96 -3.52
CA MET A 206 -14.68 31.63 -3.41
C MET A 206 -14.87 32.49 -4.67
N PRO A 207 -15.72 32.09 -5.63
CA PRO A 207 -16.12 33.01 -6.68
C PRO A 207 -16.92 34.14 -6.02
N LEU A 208 -16.47 35.36 -6.29
CA LEU A 208 -17.20 36.60 -6.10
C LEU A 208 -18.67 36.41 -6.50
N VAL A 209 -19.55 36.25 -5.52
CA VAL A 209 -20.97 36.59 -5.70
C VAL A 209 -20.99 38.11 -5.79
N ASP A 210 -20.89 38.57 -7.03
CA ASP A 210 -21.17 39.93 -7.46
C ASP A 210 -22.64 40.23 -7.12
N ARG A 211 -22.88 40.76 -5.92
CA ARG A 211 -24.20 41.26 -5.52
C ARG A 211 -24.36 42.66 -6.12
N ARG A 212 -24.70 42.69 -7.41
CA ARG A 212 -25.41 43.81 -8.02
C ARG A 212 -26.90 43.72 -7.72
N ALA A 213 -27.46 44.92 -7.54
CA ALA A 213 -28.86 45.33 -7.63
C ALA A 213 -29.73 45.18 -6.37
N GLY A 214 -30.34 46.31 -5.97
CA GLY A 214 -31.47 46.39 -5.05
C GLY A 214 -31.47 47.68 -4.26
#